data_AF-A0A969BR56-F1
#
_entry.id   AF-A0A969BR56-F1
#
_cell.length_a   1.000
_cell.length_b   1.000
_cell.length_c   1.000
_cell.angle_alpha   90.00
_cell.angle_beta   90.00
_cell.angle_gamma   90.00
#
_symmetry.space_group_name_H-M   'P 1'
#
loop_
_entity.id
_entity.type
_entity.pdbx_description
1 polymer ?
#
loop_
_entity_poly.entity_id
_entity_poly.type
_entity_poly.pdbx_seq_one_letter_code
_entity_poly.pdbx_strand_id
1 'polypeptide(L)'
;MLKLRGRKITVIIVHHAGRSGEMRGASRREDMAHWIISLKDDSKDGESKAWVTTFKKCRNCQAIEAPSLRWIMDTSSEKMNLACEKYSGPDAMLALIRDGVDSATELAEELSVTKGCISKWAKKLESGGLVVIQERRYKLS
;
A
#
# COMPACT_ATOMS: atom_id res chain seq x y z
N MET A 1 -4.23 7.54 -25.31
CA MET A 1 -5.19 7.23 -24.23
C MET A 1 -6.58 7.87 -24.42
N LEU A 2 -6.72 9.21 -24.55
CA LEU A 2 -8.04 9.89 -24.65
C LEU A 2 -8.92 9.38 -25.80
N LYS A 3 -8.34 9.14 -26.98
CA LYS A 3 -9.06 8.59 -28.15
C LYS A 3 -9.63 7.18 -27.88
N LEU A 4 -8.97 6.37 -27.05
CA LEU A 4 -9.42 5.02 -26.69
C LEU A 4 -10.56 5.08 -25.66
N ARG A 5 -10.52 6.05 -24.74
CA ARG A 5 -11.62 6.33 -23.81
C ARG A 5 -12.92 6.66 -24.56
N GLY A 6 -12.85 7.49 -25.61
CA GLY A 6 -14.00 7.80 -26.47
C GLY A 6 -14.57 6.57 -27.20
N ARG A 7 -13.77 5.51 -27.37
CA ARG A 7 -14.18 4.23 -27.96
C ARG A 7 -14.59 3.18 -26.91
N LYS A 8 -14.72 3.56 -25.64
CA LYS A 8 -15.02 2.66 -24.51
C LYS A 8 -14.00 1.52 -24.33
N ILE A 9 -12.74 1.76 -24.73
CA ILE A 9 -11.65 0.79 -24.56
C ILE A 9 -10.93 1.09 -23.25
N THR A 10 -10.90 0.12 -22.34
CA THR A 10 -10.07 0.16 -21.13
C THR A 10 -8.64 -0.20 -21.48
N VAL A 11 -7.69 0.58 -21.00
CA VAL A 11 -6.26 0.35 -21.21
C VAL A 11 -5.59 0.17 -19.86
N ILE A 12 -4.94 -0.97 -19.68
CA ILE A 12 -4.15 -1.30 -18.49
C ILE A 12 -2.68 -1.20 -18.89
N ILE A 13 -1.91 -0.43 -18.12
CA ILE A 13 -0.47 -0.29 -18.31
C ILE A 13 0.20 -0.93 -17.10
N VAL A 14 1.06 -1.92 -17.35
CA VAL A 14 1.94 -2.50 -16.34
C VAL A 14 3.32 -1.93 -16.56
N HIS A 15 3.88 -1.28 -15.53
CA HIS A 15 5.22 -0.73 -15.57
C HIS A 15 5.96 -1.03 -14.28
N HIS A 16 7.28 -1.16 -14.37
CA HIS A 16 8.11 -1.15 -13.17
C HIS A 16 8.23 0.29 -12.64
N ALA A 17 8.23 0.45 -11.32
CA ALA A 17 8.52 1.74 -10.71
C ALA A 17 9.92 2.23 -11.16
N GLY A 18 10.04 3.52 -11.49
CA GLY A 18 11.33 4.15 -11.75
C GLY A 18 12.17 4.28 -10.47
N ARG A 19 13.37 4.87 -10.55
CA ARG A 19 14.22 5.10 -9.36
C ARG A 19 13.52 5.92 -8.27
N SER A 20 12.53 6.74 -8.63
CA SER A 20 11.74 7.56 -7.71
C SER A 20 10.47 6.89 -7.20
N GLY A 21 10.21 5.62 -7.51
CA GLY A 21 8.97 4.92 -7.13
C GLY A 21 7.77 5.22 -8.06
N GLU A 22 7.89 6.20 -8.94
CA GLU A 22 6.81 6.67 -9.82
C GLU A 22 6.88 6.08 -11.24
N MET A 23 5.77 6.17 -11.96
CA MET A 23 5.73 5.83 -13.38
C MET A 23 6.64 6.77 -14.17
N ARG A 24 7.61 6.20 -14.92
CA ARG A 24 8.47 7.01 -15.81
C ARG A 24 7.60 7.74 -16.83
N GLY A 25 7.81 9.05 -16.98
CA GLY A 25 7.05 9.89 -17.91
C GLY A 25 5.76 10.51 -17.34
N ALA A 26 5.46 10.32 -16.05
CA ALA A 26 4.33 10.99 -15.39
C ALA A 26 4.64 12.47 -15.07
N SER A 27 4.80 13.32 -16.10
CA SER A 27 4.74 14.76 -15.89
C SER A 27 3.28 15.18 -15.63
N ARG A 28 3.05 16.26 -14.87
CA ARG A 28 1.70 16.79 -14.57
C ARG A 28 0.87 17.10 -15.82
N ARG A 29 1.51 17.31 -16.98
CA ARG A 29 0.82 17.53 -18.28
C ARG A 29 0.41 16.24 -18.99
N GLU A 30 0.98 15.08 -18.65
CA GLU A 30 0.76 13.80 -19.36
C GLU A 30 0.12 12.70 -18.50
N ASP A 31 -0.05 12.88 -17.19
CA ASP A 31 -0.67 11.87 -16.34
C ASP A 31 -2.21 11.80 -16.50
N MET A 32 -2.59 11.07 -17.54
CA MET A 32 -3.98 10.78 -17.93
C MET A 32 -4.61 9.61 -17.16
N ALA A 33 -3.85 8.90 -16.32
CA ALA A 33 -4.34 7.72 -15.63
C ALA A 33 -5.46 8.11 -14.65
N HIS A 34 -6.61 7.43 -14.74
CA HIS A 34 -7.70 7.64 -13.78
C HIS A 34 -7.37 6.97 -12.44
N TRP A 35 -6.68 5.84 -12.51
CA TRP A 35 -6.24 5.07 -11.37
C TRP A 35 -4.75 4.73 -11.48
N ILE A 36 -4.06 4.75 -10.35
CA ILE A 36 -2.70 4.23 -10.21
C ILE A 36 -2.73 3.27 -9.03
N ILE A 37 -2.36 2.01 -9.29
CA ILE A 37 -2.24 0.96 -8.28
C ILE A 37 -0.76 0.64 -8.13
N SER A 38 -0.24 0.82 -6.93
CA SER A 38 1.12 0.44 -6.56
C SER A 38 1.11 -1.00 -6.06
N LEU A 39 2.14 -1.76 -6.40
CA LEU A 39 2.43 -3.08 -5.84
C LEU A 39 3.69 -2.98 -4.99
N LYS A 40 3.62 -3.43 -3.73
CA LYS A 40 4.75 -3.49 -2.81
C LYS A 40 4.96 -4.93 -2.36
N ASP A 41 6.20 -5.41 -2.39
CA ASP A 41 6.52 -6.73 -1.87
C ASP A 41 6.25 -6.80 -0.36
N ASP A 42 5.58 -7.86 0.07
CA ASP A 42 5.30 -8.18 1.47
C ASP A 42 5.59 -9.67 1.77
N SER A 43 6.41 -10.29 0.91
CA SER A 43 6.87 -11.66 1.09
C SER A 43 7.74 -11.75 2.34
N LYS A 44 7.50 -12.79 3.15
CA LYS A 44 8.41 -13.20 4.22
C LYS A 44 9.37 -14.23 3.65
N ASP A 45 10.43 -14.54 4.39
CA ASP A 45 11.34 -15.63 4.03
C ASP A 45 10.56 -16.95 3.85
N GLY A 46 10.67 -17.57 2.68
CA GLY A 46 9.93 -18.79 2.32
C GLY A 46 9.59 -18.89 0.83
N GLU A 47 8.79 -19.91 0.48
CA GLU A 47 8.38 -20.20 -0.90
C GLU A 47 7.15 -19.39 -1.34
N SER A 48 6.33 -18.90 -0.40
CA SER A 48 5.16 -18.09 -0.72
C SER A 48 5.56 -16.67 -1.13
N LYS A 49 4.88 -16.13 -2.14
CA LYS A 49 5.02 -14.74 -2.56
C LYS A 49 3.85 -13.94 -2.03
N ALA A 50 4.12 -12.82 -1.39
CA ALA A 50 3.07 -11.92 -0.93
C ALA A 50 3.34 -10.49 -1.39
N TRP A 51 2.29 -9.75 -1.68
CA TRP A 51 2.39 -8.35 -2.05
C TRP A 51 1.14 -7.59 -1.63
N VAL A 52 1.31 -6.29 -1.45
CA VAL A 52 0.24 -5.35 -1.14
C VAL A 52 -0.04 -4.49 -2.37
N THR A 53 -1.32 -4.37 -2.72
CA THR A 53 -1.80 -3.40 -3.70
C THR A 53 -2.44 -2.22 -3.01
N THR A 54 -2.04 -1.00 -3.38
CA THR A 54 -2.59 0.26 -2.84
C THR A 54 -2.87 1.26 -3.96
N PHE A 55 -4.01 1.94 -3.91
CA PHE A 55 -4.28 3.04 -4.84
C PHE A 55 -3.46 4.28 -4.47
N LYS A 56 -2.52 4.69 -5.32
CA LYS A 56 -1.81 5.99 -5.21
C LYS A 56 -2.61 7.13 -5.83
N LYS A 57 -3.53 6.80 -6.72
CA LYS A 57 -4.48 7.73 -7.33
C LYS A 57 -5.80 6.97 -7.52
N CYS A 58 -6.87 7.36 -6.82
CA CYS A 58 -8.23 6.93 -7.14
C CYS A 58 -9.08 8.13 -7.55
N ARG A 59 -9.35 8.29 -8.85
CA ARG A 59 -10.43 9.19 -9.30
C ARG A 59 -11.76 8.42 -9.22
N ASN A 60 -12.79 9.06 -8.66
CA ASN A 60 -14.16 8.54 -8.55
C ASN A 60 -14.42 7.48 -7.46
N CYS A 61 -13.51 7.30 -6.50
CA CYS A 61 -13.77 6.50 -5.30
C CYS A 61 -13.08 7.09 -4.08
N GLN A 62 -13.63 6.86 -2.89
CA GLN A 62 -12.99 7.19 -1.62
C GLN A 62 -12.05 6.08 -1.18
N ALA A 63 -11.02 6.41 -0.39
CA ALA A 63 -10.05 5.42 0.12
C ALA A 63 -10.72 4.24 0.85
N ILE A 64 -11.85 4.47 1.52
CA ILE A 64 -12.62 3.42 2.21
C ILE A 64 -13.27 2.42 1.26
N GLU A 65 -13.59 2.84 0.03
CA GLU A 65 -14.18 1.99 -1.02
C GLU A 65 -13.11 1.18 -1.74
N ALA A 66 -11.84 1.59 -1.63
CA ALA A 66 -10.69 0.98 -2.27
C ALA A 66 -9.54 0.76 -1.27
N PRO A 67 -9.75 -0.08 -0.24
CA PRO A 67 -8.72 -0.34 0.76
C PRO A 67 -7.52 -1.05 0.12
N SER A 68 -6.36 -0.91 0.76
CA SER A 68 -5.20 -1.73 0.41
C SER A 68 -5.53 -3.21 0.57
N LEU A 69 -5.06 -4.04 -0.35
CA LEU A 69 -5.27 -5.48 -0.33
C LEU A 69 -3.92 -6.18 -0.27
N ARG A 70 -3.85 -7.24 0.53
CA ARG A 70 -2.72 -8.14 0.61
C ARG A 70 -3.06 -9.42 -0.14
N TRP A 71 -2.15 -9.81 -1.00
CA TRP A 71 -2.25 -11.00 -1.83
C TRP A 71 -1.18 -11.97 -1.38
N ILE A 72 -1.54 -13.25 -1.26
CA ILE A 72 -0.62 -14.33 -0.92
C ILE A 72 -0.77 -15.40 -1.98
N MET A 73 0.32 -15.64 -2.70
CA MET A 73 0.44 -16.67 -3.70
C MET A 73 1.30 -17.81 -3.15
N ASP A 74 0.72 -19.00 -3.17
CA ASP A 74 1.41 -20.24 -2.84
C ASP A 74 1.53 -21.10 -4.11
N THR A 75 2.76 -21.42 -4.46
CA THR A 75 3.13 -22.24 -5.62
C THR A 75 3.78 -23.57 -5.22
N SER A 76 3.71 -23.95 -3.94
CA SER A 76 4.29 -25.19 -3.43
C SER A 76 3.54 -26.45 -3.90
N SER A 77 2.26 -26.32 -4.25
CA SER A 77 1.45 -27.37 -4.86
C SER A 77 1.39 -27.28 -6.39
N GLU A 78 1.00 -28.38 -7.07
CA GLU A 78 0.75 -28.39 -8.53
C GLU A 78 -0.25 -27.31 -8.98
N LYS A 79 -1.15 -26.91 -8.10
CA LYS A 79 -2.09 -25.80 -8.34
C LYS A 79 -1.62 -24.56 -7.60
N MET A 80 -1.62 -23.43 -8.30
CA MET A 80 -1.41 -22.12 -7.71
C MET A 80 -2.60 -21.76 -6.82
N ASN A 81 -2.35 -21.48 -5.54
CA ASN A 81 -3.35 -20.95 -4.63
C ASN A 81 -3.13 -19.45 -4.45
N LEU A 82 -4.22 -18.67 -4.51
CA LEU A 82 -4.20 -17.22 -4.33
C LEU A 82 -5.20 -16.82 -3.25
N ALA A 83 -4.70 -16.24 -2.15
CA ALA A 83 -5.51 -15.63 -1.11
C ALA A 83 -5.45 -14.11 -1.21
N CYS A 84 -6.55 -13.44 -0.86
CA CYS A 84 -6.68 -11.99 -0.84
C CYS A 84 -7.37 -11.54 0.45
N GLU A 85 -6.75 -10.61 1.18
CA GLU A 85 -7.29 -10.04 2.41
C GLU A 85 -7.10 -8.51 2.44
N LYS A 86 -7.90 -7.81 3.25
CA LYS A 86 -7.69 -6.37 3.45
C LYS A 86 -6.39 -6.14 4.21
N TYR A 87 -5.49 -5.33 3.66
CA TYR A 87 -4.26 -4.94 4.31
C TYR A 87 -4.52 -3.76 5.25
N SER A 88 -4.46 -4.01 6.56
CA SER A 88 -4.69 -3.03 7.62
C SER A 88 -3.97 -3.48 8.89
N GLY A 89 -4.07 -2.70 9.96
CA GLY A 89 -3.54 -3.11 11.26
C GLY A 89 -2.07 -2.72 11.50
N PRO A 90 -1.43 -3.33 12.50
CA PRO A 90 -0.05 -3.01 12.90
C PRO A 90 0.97 -3.19 11.78
N ASP A 91 0.83 -4.22 10.93
CA ASP A 91 1.77 -4.47 9.84
C ASP A 91 1.70 -3.37 8.77
N ALA A 92 0.48 -2.93 8.43
CA ALA A 92 0.27 -1.81 7.51
C ALA A 92 0.80 -0.49 8.10
N MET A 93 0.63 -0.26 9.40
CA MET A 93 1.23 0.87 10.10
C MET A 93 2.76 0.84 10.07
N LEU A 94 3.36 -0.33 10.33
CA LEU A 94 4.82 -0.49 10.27
C LEU A 94 5.37 -0.20 8.86
N ALA A 95 4.66 -0.65 7.82
CA ALA A 95 5.02 -0.36 6.44
C ALA A 95 5.03 1.15 6.14
N LEU A 96 4.06 1.91 6.66
CA LEU A 96 4.02 3.37 6.52
C LEU A 96 5.14 4.07 7.29
N ILE A 97 5.46 3.60 8.50
CA ILE A 97 6.61 4.12 9.28
C ILE A 97 7.92 3.89 8.53
N ARG A 98 8.11 2.71 7.91
CA ARG A 98 9.27 2.43 7.04
C ARG A 98 9.35 3.38 5.85
N ASP A 99 8.20 3.81 5.33
CA ASP A 99 8.11 4.78 4.23
C ASP A 99 8.22 6.24 4.71
N GLY A 100 8.49 6.47 6.00
CA GLY A 100 8.77 7.78 6.59
C GLY A 100 7.56 8.47 7.21
N VAL A 101 6.39 7.83 7.27
CA VAL A 101 5.20 8.38 7.92
C VAL A 101 5.29 8.12 9.42
N ASP A 102 5.66 9.14 10.19
CA ASP A 102 6.00 8.99 11.61
C ASP A 102 4.98 9.63 12.57
N SER A 103 3.92 10.26 12.04
CA SER A 103 2.93 11.02 12.81
C SER A 103 1.62 10.25 13.01
N ALA A 104 1.07 10.30 14.23
CA ALA A 104 -0.19 9.62 14.54
C ALA A 104 -1.39 10.13 13.73
N THR A 105 -1.33 11.39 13.27
CA THR A 105 -2.37 11.99 12.45
C THR A 105 -2.31 11.44 11.03
N GLU A 106 -1.14 11.49 10.40
CA GLU A 106 -0.95 11.00 9.02
C GLU A 106 -1.21 9.49 8.93
N LEU A 107 -0.72 8.71 9.90
CA LEU A 107 -0.99 7.27 9.96
C LEU A 107 -2.49 6.95 10.12
N ALA A 108 -3.21 7.74 10.92
CA ALA A 108 -4.64 7.58 11.12
C ALA A 108 -5.43 7.90 9.84
N GLU A 109 -5.03 8.96 9.13
CA GLU A 109 -5.63 9.36 7.85
C GLU A 109 -5.37 8.31 6.77
N GLU A 110 -4.10 7.90 6.59
CA GLU A 110 -3.69 6.94 5.54
C GLU A 110 -4.33 5.56 5.74
N LEU A 111 -4.44 5.10 6.99
CA LEU A 111 -5.05 3.80 7.31
C LEU A 111 -6.56 3.90 7.54
N SER A 112 -7.15 5.09 7.45
CA SER A 112 -8.57 5.35 7.72
C SER A 112 -9.04 4.79 9.07
N VAL A 113 -8.22 5.00 10.12
CA VAL A 113 -8.52 4.59 11.50
C VAL A 113 -8.38 5.76 12.47
N THR A 114 -8.78 5.57 13.72
CA THR A 114 -8.63 6.61 14.74
C THR A 114 -7.18 6.69 15.27
N LYS A 115 -6.76 7.86 15.76
CA LYS A 115 -5.48 8.02 16.47
C LYS A 115 -5.35 7.10 17.68
N GLY A 116 -6.47 6.73 18.30
CA GLY A 116 -6.54 5.73 19.36
C GLY A 116 -6.16 4.32 18.88
N CYS A 117 -6.59 3.90 17.69
CA CYS A 117 -6.13 2.65 17.06
C CYS A 117 -4.63 2.70 16.78
N ILE A 118 -4.12 3.80 16.21
CA ILE A 118 -2.69 3.99 15.97
C ILE A 118 -1.88 3.85 17.27
N SER A 119 -2.34 4.48 18.35
CA SER A 119 -1.67 4.39 19.66
C SER A 119 -1.67 2.95 20.21
N LYS A 120 -2.76 2.18 20.02
CA LYS A 120 -2.82 0.77 20.42
C LYS A 120 -1.87 -0.10 19.60
N TRP A 121 -1.80 0.12 18.28
CA TRP A 121 -0.88 -0.61 17.40
C TRP A 121 0.57 -0.25 17.66
N ALA A 122 0.88 1.03 17.91
CA ALA A 122 2.22 1.48 18.30
C ALA A 122 2.73 0.73 19.53
N LYS A 123 1.92 0.61 20.59
CA LYS A 123 2.28 -0.14 21.81
C LYS A 123 2.55 -1.62 21.51
N LYS A 124 1.76 -2.24 20.61
CA LYS A 124 1.98 -3.62 20.19
C LYS A 124 3.31 -3.77 19.43
N LEU A 125 3.60 -2.86 18.50
CA LEU A 125 4.85 -2.85 17.74
C LEU A 125 6.08 -2.56 18.62
N GLU A 126 5.93 -1.65 19.59
CA GLU A 126 6.96 -1.33 20.60
C GLU A 126 7.25 -2.52 21.51
N SER A 127 6.22 -3.21 21.99
CA SER A 127 6.42 -4.45 22.77
C SER A 127 7.12 -5.56 22.00
N GLY A 128 7.01 -5.55 20.66
CA GLY A 128 7.72 -6.46 19.77
C GLY A 128 9.10 -5.96 19.33
N GLY A 129 9.56 -4.80 19.80
CA GLY A 129 10.86 -4.22 19.44
C GLY A 129 10.95 -3.75 17.98
N LEU A 130 9.82 -3.42 17.34
CA LEU A 130 9.80 -2.99 15.93
C LEU A 130 9.75 -1.47 15.78
N VAL A 131 9.22 -0.77 16.79
CA VAL A 131 9.01 0.68 16.78
C VAL A 131 9.36 1.25 18.15
N VAL A 132 9.89 2.46 18.18
CA VAL A 132 10.09 3.27 19.40
C VAL A 132 9.25 4.54 19.31
N ILE A 133 8.64 4.93 20.42
CA ILE A 133 7.86 6.16 20.53
C ILE A 133 8.77 7.28 21.09
N GLN A 134 9.11 8.26 20.26
CA GLN A 134 9.97 9.40 20.64
C GLN A 134 9.31 10.72 20.28
N GLU A 135 9.23 11.67 21.20
CA GLU A 135 8.69 13.02 20.94
C GLU A 135 7.33 13.02 20.21
N ARG A 136 6.46 12.05 20.53
CA ARG A 136 5.15 11.83 19.90
C ARG A 136 5.21 11.42 18.41
N ARG A 137 6.36 10.96 17.94
CA ARG A 137 6.60 10.34 16.63
C ARG A 137 6.88 8.85 16.79
N TYR A 138 6.60 8.08 15.75
CA TYR A 138 6.88 6.65 15.68
C TYR A 138 8.08 6.40 14.77
N LYS A 139 9.13 5.79 15.31
CA LYS A 139 10.35 5.47 14.55
C LYS A 139 10.60 3.97 14.60
N LEU A 140 11.32 3.44 13.61
CA LEU A 140 11.81 2.07 13.69
C LEU A 140 12.77 1.94 14.88
N SER A 141 12.72 0.79 15.56
CA SER A 141 13.63 0.46 16.67
C SER A 141 15.04 0.13 16.20
#